data_AF-T0YQZ5-F1
#
_entry.id   AF-T0YQZ5-F1
#
_cell.length_a   1.000
_cell.length_b   1.000
_cell.length_c   1.000
_cell.angle_alpha   90.00
_cell.angle_beta   90.00
_cell.angle_gamma   90.00
#
_symmetry.space_group_name_H-M   'P 1'
#
loop_
_entity.id
_entity.type
_entity.pdbx_description
1 polymer ?
#
loop_
_entity_poly.entity_id
_entity_poly.type
_entity_poly.pdbx_seq_one_letter_code
_entity_poly.pdbx_strand_id
1 'polypeptide(L)' 'ASDLPVFREIAGDCPVYLHPLDGLGWKRALLSFLDSSSVERQSQCQRLYACRIQTWTDHFAQVDALLERL' A
#
# COMPACT_ATOMS: atom_id res chain seq x y z
N ALA A 1 -4.82 4.88 0.56
CA ALA A 1 -5.39 3.92 1.52
C ALA A 1 -5.90 4.69 2.73
N SER A 2 -6.89 4.15 3.44
CA SER A 2 -7.28 4.73 4.73
C SER A 2 -6.09 4.66 5.70
N ASP A 3 -5.92 5.67 6.53
CA ASP A 3 -4.86 5.70 7.54
C ASP A 3 -5.24 4.82 8.74
N LEU A 4 -5.14 3.49 8.52
CA LEU A 4 -5.35 2.47 9.54
C LEU A 4 -4.03 1.75 9.82
N PRO A 5 -3.75 1.39 11.09
CA PRO A 5 -2.49 0.73 11.46
C PRO A 5 -2.16 -0.51 10.62
N VAL A 6 -3.15 -1.36 10.36
CA VAL A 6 -2.98 -2.60 9.57
C VAL A 6 -2.43 -2.36 8.17
N PHE A 7 -2.76 -1.22 7.54
CA PHE A 7 -2.24 -0.91 6.21
C PHE A 7 -0.79 -0.44 6.24
N ARG A 8 -0.32 0.12 7.36
CA ARG A 8 1.09 0.48 7.55
C ARG A 8 1.92 -0.76 7.87
N GLU A 9 1.36 -1.70 8.60
CA GLU A 9 1.98 -3.01 8.86
C GLU A 9 2.25 -3.78 7.56
N ILE A 10 1.25 -3.84 6.67
CA ILE A 10 1.34 -4.63 5.44
C ILE A 10 2.11 -3.90 4.32
N ALA A 11 1.91 -2.59 4.17
CA ALA A 11 2.40 -1.84 3.00
C ALA A 11 3.39 -0.71 3.34
N GLY A 12 3.76 -0.52 4.61
CA GLY A 12 4.74 0.47 5.05
C GLY A 12 4.36 1.89 4.63
N ASP A 13 5.29 2.59 3.98
CA ASP A 13 5.06 3.95 3.45
C ASP A 13 4.68 3.97 1.97
N CYS A 14 4.38 2.81 1.37
CA CYS A 14 4.08 2.75 -0.05
C CYS A 14 2.81 3.52 -0.44
N PRO A 15 1.65 3.33 0.22
CA PRO A 15 0.43 4.08 -0.09
C PRO A 15 0.50 5.54 0.33
N VAL A 16 -0.28 6.39 -0.36
CA VAL A 16 -0.75 7.65 0.25
C VAL A 16 -1.81 7.30 1.29
N TYR A 17 -1.58 7.71 2.54
CA TYR A 17 -2.52 7.50 3.65
C TYR A 17 -3.39 8.74 3.85
N LEU A 18 -4.71 8.53 3.92
CA LEU A 18 -5.70 9.57 4.16
C LEU A 18 -6.61 9.16 5.31
N HIS A 19 -7.03 10.13 6.12
CA HIS A 19 -7.97 9.86 7.20
C HIS A 19 -9.25 9.22 6.63
N PRO A 20 -9.78 8.13 7.23
CA PRO A 20 -10.90 7.39 6.66
C PRO A 20 -12.16 8.24 6.40
N LEU A 21 -12.36 9.28 7.22
CA LEU A 21 -13.50 10.19 7.15
C LEU A 21 -13.22 11.50 6.38
N ASP A 22 -12.02 11.70 5.85
CA ASP A 22 -11.68 12.92 5.09
C ASP A 22 -12.10 12.82 3.62
N GLY A 23 -13.42 12.85 3.37
CA GLY A 23 -13.97 12.73 2.02
C GLY A 23 -13.47 13.79 1.03
N LEU A 24 -13.16 15.00 1.50
CA LEU A 24 -12.59 16.06 0.65
C LEU A 24 -11.13 15.75 0.29
N GLY A 25 -10.33 15.26 1.24
CA GLY A 25 -8.98 14.77 0.98
C GLY A 25 -8.96 13.64 -0.04
N TRP A 26 -9.87 12.67 0.10
CA TRP A 26 -10.03 11.57 -0.87
C TRP A 26 -10.35 12.08 -2.27
N LYS A 27 -11.31 13.01 -2.41
CA LYS A 27 -11.65 13.60 -3.71
C LYS A 27 -10.46 14.33 -4.34
N ARG A 28 -9.73 15.12 -3.56
CA ARG A 28 -8.54 15.86 -4.03
C ARG A 28 -7.44 14.91 -4.48
N ALA A 29 -7.14 13.88 -3.70
CA ALA A 29 -6.16 12.88 -4.05
C ALA A 29 -6.55 12.15 -5.35
N LEU A 30 -7.80 11.73 -5.49
CA LEU A 30 -8.29 11.09 -6.72
C LEU A 30 -8.08 12.00 -7.93
N LEU A 31 -8.48 13.27 -7.86
CA LEU A 31 -8.32 14.22 -8.97
C LEU A 31 -6.85 14.45 -9.33
N SER A 32 -5.96 14.56 -8.35
CA SER A 32 -4.51 14.66 -8.60
C SER A 32 -3.99 13.40 -9.30
N PHE A 33 -4.44 12.21 -8.89
CA PHE A 33 -4.00 10.94 -9.47
C PHE A 33 -4.52 10.67 -10.89
N LEU A 34 -5.58 11.34 -11.32
CA LEU A 34 -6.04 11.28 -12.71
C LEU A 34 -5.12 12.04 -13.66
N ASP A 35 -4.41 13.05 -13.16
CA ASP A 35 -3.41 13.78 -13.93
C ASP A 35 -2.10 12.99 -14.00
N SER A 36 -1.69 12.57 -15.19
CA SER A 36 -0.44 11.81 -15.37
C SER A 36 0.80 12.64 -15.04
N SER A 37 0.71 13.97 -15.12
CA SER A 37 1.78 14.91 -14.80
C SER A 37 1.85 15.29 -13.32
N SER A 38 0.87 14.85 -12.51
CA SER A 38 0.88 15.04 -11.06
C SER A 38 2.16 14.50 -10.41
N VAL A 39 2.77 15.33 -9.57
CA VAL A 39 3.94 14.96 -8.77
C VAL A 39 3.56 13.89 -7.76
N GLU A 40 2.38 13.98 -7.15
CA GLU A 40 1.89 12.98 -6.19
C GLU A 40 1.72 11.62 -6.85
N ARG A 41 1.17 11.58 -8.07
CA ARG A 41 1.02 10.35 -8.84
C ARG A 41 2.37 9.75 -9.20
N GLN A 42 3.31 10.57 -9.70
CA GLN A 42 4.65 10.11 -10.07
C GLN A 42 5.40 9.52 -8.87
N SER A 43 5.36 10.21 -7.73
CA SER A 43 5.96 9.72 -6.48
C SER A 43 5.31 8.41 -6.02
N GLN A 44 3.97 8.29 -6.09
CA GLN A 44 3.29 7.03 -5.76
C GLN A 44 3.70 5.88 -6.69
N CYS A 45 3.82 6.12 -7.99
CA CYS A 45 4.28 5.10 -8.93
C CYS A 45 5.70 4.63 -8.58
N GLN A 46 6.61 5.55 -8.24
CA GLN A 46 7.96 5.18 -7.80
C GLN A 46 7.95 4.32 -6.53
N ARG A 47 7.14 4.67 -5.53
CA ARG A 47 6.97 3.86 -4.31
C ARG A 47 6.40 2.48 -4.62
N LEU A 48 5.42 2.39 -5.52
CA LEU A 48 4.83 1.11 -5.95
C LEU A 48 5.87 0.19 -6.59
N TYR A 49 6.77 0.72 -7.42
CA TYR A 49 7.85 -0.08 -8.01
C TYR A 49 8.80 -0.65 -6.97
N ALA A 50 9.07 0.09 -5.89
CA ALA A 50 9.93 -0.36 -4.80
C ALA A 50 9.20 -1.22 -3.74
N CYS A 51 7.86 -1.21 -3.75
CA CYS A 51 7.07 -1.86 -2.71
C CYS A 51 7.14 -3.39 -2.85
N ARG A 52 7.43 -4.06 -1.73
CA ARG A 52 7.41 -5.51 -1.60
C ARG A 52 6.35 -5.90 -0.58
N ILE A 53 5.17 -6.24 -1.07
CA ILE A 53 4.08 -6.76 -0.25
C ILE A 53 4.20 -8.28 -0.28
N GLN A 54 4.18 -8.91 0.90
CA GLN A 54 4.13 -10.37 1.03
C GLN A 54 2.86 -10.87 0.36
N THR A 55 3.00 -11.79 -0.59
CA THR A 55 1.84 -12.47 -1.16
C THR A 55 1.35 -13.56 -0.22
N TRP A 56 0.12 -14.03 -0.42
CA TRP A 56 -0.36 -15.21 0.28
C TRP A 56 0.52 -16.44 0.03
N THR A 57 1.05 -16.59 -1.18
CA THR A 57 2.00 -17.65 -1.53
C THR A 57 3.28 -17.53 -0.69
N ASP A 58 3.85 -16.33 -0.56
CA ASP A 58 5.05 -16.11 0.26
C ASP A 58 4.80 -16.41 1.75
N HIS A 59 3.62 -16.06 2.25
CA HIS A 59 3.22 -16.35 3.62
C HIS A 59 3.08 -17.86 3.86
N PHE A 60 2.33 -18.57 3.02
CA PHE A 60 2.11 -20.01 3.19
C PHE A 60 3.39 -20.83 2.98
N ALA A 61 4.31 -20.38 2.12
CA ALA A 61 5.63 -21.02 2.00
C ALA A 61 6.39 -21.06 3.35
N GLN A 62 6.25 -20.02 4.18
CA GLN A 62 6.86 -20.00 5.52
C GLN A 62 6.14 -20.92 6.51
N VAL A 63 4.80 -20.98 6.41
CA VAL A 63 3.97 -21.87 7.25
C VAL A 63 4.27 -23.33 6.92
N ASP A 64 4.32 -23.69 5.65
CA ASP A 64 4.62 -25.05 5.18
C ASP A 64 6.01 -25.48 5.65
N ALA A 65 7.02 -24.62 5.48
CA ALA A 65 8.38 -24.89 5.95
C ALA A 65 8.47 -25.03 7.49
N LEU A 66 7.60 -24.36 8.25
CA LEU A 66 7.51 -24.54 9.70
C LEU A 66 6.90 -25.90 10.04
N LEU A 67 5.82 -26.29 9.36
CA LEU A 67 5.12 -27.56 9.60
C LEU A 67 6.00 -28.77 9.27
N GLU A 68 6.83 -28.70 8.23
CA GLU A 68 7.78 -29.78 7.87
C GLU A 68 8.87 -30.02 8.92
N ARG A 69 9.10 -29.07 9.83
CA ARG A 69 10.13 -29.13 10.87
C ARG A 69 9.61 -29.60 12.23
N LEU A 70 8.32 -29.91 12.33
CA LEU A 70 7.64 -30.42 13.53
C LEU A 70 7.50 -31.93 13.46
#